data_AF-A0ABD6B9N5-F1
#
_entry.id   AF-A0ABD6B9N5-F1
#
_cell.length_a   1.000
_cell.length_b   1.000
_cell.length_c   1.000
_cell.angle_alpha   90.00
_cell.angle_beta   90.00
_cell.angle_gamma   90.00
#
_symmetry.space_group_name_H-M   'P 1'
#
loop_
_entity.id
_entity.type
_entity.pdbx_description
1 polymer ?
#
loop_
_entity_poly.entity_id
_entity_poly.type
_entity_poly.pdbx_seq_one_letter_code
_entity_poly.pdbx_strand_id
1 'polypeptide(L)'
;MILPDIGRDHPLRANRDFRRFVAGQFVTNAGDSLYTVAVLWLVFELSGSTTLVGVANAVLLLPWLLQAVAGPIVDRFPVKPLLVGSQIVQGVVVLVFPLAAAAGRLDVDLLLAVVPILMLATLVMGPIEATLVPRIVADDRLPQANSALATVTLGLDMLFDAVGGGLIALVG
;
A
#
# COMPACT_ATOMS: atom_id res chain seq x y z
N MET A 1 16.62 -1.78 -19.70
CA MET A 1 17.10 -3.12 -19.30
C MET A 1 15.92 -4.06 -19.33
N ILE A 2 15.78 -4.80 -20.43
CA ILE A 2 14.72 -5.79 -20.68
C ILE A 2 15.08 -7.00 -19.79
N LEU A 3 14.19 -7.35 -18.85
CA LEU A 3 14.36 -8.60 -18.10
C LEU A 3 14.25 -9.75 -19.12
N PRO A 4 15.24 -10.65 -19.23
CA PRO A 4 15.16 -11.77 -20.16
C PRO A 4 13.95 -12.63 -19.79
N ASP A 5 13.31 -13.20 -20.80
CA ASP A 5 12.02 -13.92 -20.78
C ASP A 5 12.09 -15.30 -20.06
N ILE A 6 12.85 -15.37 -18.97
CA ILE A 6 13.22 -16.61 -18.30
C ILE A 6 12.27 -16.83 -17.12
N GLY A 7 11.06 -17.32 -17.42
CA GLY A 7 10.24 -17.98 -16.39
C GLY A 7 8.76 -17.64 -16.30
N ARG A 8 8.18 -16.91 -17.27
CA ARG A 8 6.73 -16.65 -17.33
C ARG A 8 5.91 -17.93 -17.41
N ASP A 9 6.48 -18.95 -18.06
CA ASP A 9 5.89 -20.27 -18.21
C ASP A 9 6.10 -21.19 -17.00
N HIS A 10 6.82 -20.76 -15.97
CA HIS A 10 6.91 -21.51 -14.72
C HIS A 10 5.60 -21.40 -13.91
N PRO A 11 5.16 -22.49 -13.27
CA PRO A 11 4.04 -22.41 -12.34
C PRO A 11 4.31 -21.31 -11.30
N LEU A 12 3.27 -20.61 -10.83
CA LEU A 12 3.41 -19.41 -9.98
C LEU A 12 4.32 -19.62 -8.75
N ARG A 13 4.31 -20.83 -8.17
CA ARG A 13 5.17 -21.22 -7.03
C ARG A 13 6.65 -21.36 -7.38
N ALA A 14 6.99 -21.61 -8.64
CA ALA A 14 8.36 -21.71 -9.14
C ALA A 14 8.84 -20.40 -9.81
N ASN A 15 7.92 -19.52 -10.21
CA ASN A 15 8.23 -18.22 -10.77
C ASN A 15 8.78 -17.28 -9.69
N ARG A 16 10.09 -17.02 -9.74
CA ARG A 16 10.80 -16.21 -8.73
C ARG A 16 10.36 -14.76 -8.72
N ASP A 17 10.08 -14.18 -9.88
CA ASP A 17 9.70 -12.77 -9.98
C ASP A 17 8.30 -12.55 -9.44
N PHE A 18 7.35 -13.43 -9.79
CA PHE A 18 6.01 -13.40 -9.21
C PHE A 18 6.04 -13.57 -7.68
N ARG A 19 6.83 -14.53 -7.16
CA ARG A 19 6.95 -14.73 -5.71
C ARG A 19 7.55 -13.54 -4.97
N ARG A 20 8.57 -12.90 -5.54
CA ARG A 20 9.16 -11.68 -4.97
C ARG A 20 8.15 -10.54 -4.96
N PHE A 21 7.40 -10.39 -6.03
CA PHE A 21 6.36 -9.39 -6.14
C PHE A 21 5.26 -9.61 -5.08
N VAL A 22 4.69 -10.82 -4.99
CA VAL A 22 3.66 -11.16 -3.99
C VAL A 22 4.17 -11.00 -2.55
N ALA A 23 5.41 -11.37 -2.26
CA ALA A 23 5.99 -11.16 -0.93
C ALA A 23 6.14 -9.67 -0.58
N GLY A 24 6.50 -8.83 -1.55
CA GLY A 24 6.53 -7.38 -1.38
C GLY A 24 5.14 -6.81 -1.14
N GLN A 25 4.14 -7.29 -1.88
CA GLN A 25 2.74 -6.88 -1.72
C GLN A 25 2.19 -7.26 -0.34
N PHE A 26 2.54 -8.45 0.16
CA PHE A 26 2.19 -8.87 1.52
C PHE A 26 2.66 -7.86 2.58
N VAL A 27 3.94 -7.49 2.52
CA VAL A 27 4.53 -6.55 3.49
C VAL A 27 3.92 -5.15 3.37
N THR A 28 3.68 -4.72 2.12
CA THR A 28 3.06 -3.43 1.83
C THR A 28 1.65 -3.37 2.41
N ASN A 29 0.79 -4.32 2.06
CA ASN A 29 -0.60 -4.35 2.52
C ASN A 29 -0.68 -4.45 4.06
N ALA A 30 0.17 -5.29 4.67
CA ALA A 30 0.24 -5.38 6.13
C ALA A 30 0.58 -4.03 6.79
N GLY A 31 1.54 -3.29 6.22
CA GLY A 31 1.86 -1.94 6.67
C GLY A 31 0.70 -0.98 6.47
N ASP A 32 0.03 -1.06 5.32
CA ASP A 32 -1.08 -0.20 4.92
C ASP A 32 -2.26 -0.32 5.88
N SER A 33 -2.68 -1.54 6.20
CA SER A 33 -3.74 -1.80 7.18
C SER A 33 -3.37 -1.24 8.55
N LEU A 34 -2.16 -1.54 9.03
CA LEU A 34 -1.72 -1.14 10.37
C LEU A 34 -1.65 0.39 10.52
N TYR A 35 -1.03 1.11 9.57
CA TYR A 35 -1.00 2.57 9.68
C TYR A 35 -2.37 3.19 9.44
N THR A 36 -3.24 2.59 8.61
CA THR A 36 -4.60 3.11 8.36
C THR A 36 -5.40 3.11 9.67
N VAL A 37 -5.40 1.97 10.37
CA VAL A 37 -6.03 1.84 11.67
C VAL A 37 -5.42 2.80 12.70
N ALA A 38 -4.09 2.89 12.77
CA ALA A 38 -3.39 3.78 13.69
C ALA A 38 -3.69 5.26 13.42
N VAL A 39 -3.70 5.70 12.16
CA VAL A 39 -3.99 7.08 11.77
C VAL A 39 -5.41 7.47 12.16
N LEU A 40 -6.41 6.63 11.84
CA LEU A 40 -7.81 6.94 12.17
C LEU A 40 -8.01 7.04 13.68
N TRP A 41 -7.40 6.13 14.44
CA TRP A 41 -7.44 6.17 15.90
C TRP A 41 -6.71 7.40 16.46
N LEU A 42 -5.48 7.68 16.03
CA LEU A 42 -4.70 8.83 16.50
C LEU A 42 -5.37 10.17 16.17
N VAL A 43 -6.01 10.29 15.01
CA VAL A 43 -6.78 11.50 14.66
C VAL A 43 -7.92 11.70 15.66
N PHE A 44 -8.62 10.63 16.04
CA PHE A 44 -9.66 10.72 17.07
C PHE A 44 -9.06 11.07 18.43
N GLU A 45 -8.03 10.34 18.87
CA GLU A 45 -7.42 10.49 20.18
C GLU A 45 -6.84 11.90 20.41
N LEU A 46 -6.16 12.45 19.39
CA LEU A 46 -5.49 13.75 19.50
C LEU A 46 -6.45 14.94 19.33
N SER A 47 -7.61 14.75 18.70
CA SER A 47 -8.53 15.86 18.38
C SER A 47 -9.90 15.78 19.06
N GLY A 48 -10.32 14.61 19.52
CA GLY A 48 -11.68 14.32 19.97
C GLY A 48 -12.76 14.45 18.89
N SER A 49 -12.39 14.62 17.61
CA SER A 49 -13.33 14.99 16.53
C SER A 49 -13.58 13.85 15.56
N THR A 50 -14.80 13.32 15.57
CA THR A 50 -15.27 12.35 14.56
C THR A 50 -15.32 12.93 13.15
N THR A 51 -15.50 14.25 13.01
CA THR A 51 -15.42 14.94 11.72
C THR A 51 -14.03 14.84 11.11
N LEU A 52 -12.97 15.05 11.90
CA LEU A 52 -11.59 14.93 11.42
C LEU A 52 -11.23 13.48 11.07
N VAL A 53 -11.77 12.50 11.80
CA VAL A 53 -11.66 11.08 11.41
C VAL A 53 -12.29 10.84 10.05
N GLY A 54 -13.48 11.42 9.79
CA GLY A 54 -14.13 11.35 8.48
C GLY A 54 -13.30 11.97 7.36
N VAL A 55 -12.65 13.11 7.63
CA VAL A 55 -11.72 13.75 6.68
C VAL A 55 -10.50 12.87 6.43
N ALA A 56 -9.85 12.35 7.46
CA ALA A 56 -8.71 11.45 7.33
C ALA A 56 -9.08 10.20 6.52
N ASN A 57 -10.25 9.60 6.78
CA ASN A 57 -10.76 8.46 6.03
C ASN A 57 -11.00 8.81 4.55
N ALA A 58 -11.55 9.99 4.25
CA ALA A 58 -11.70 10.44 2.87
C ALA A 58 -10.35 10.60 2.15
N VAL A 59 -9.32 11.10 2.85
CA VAL A 59 -7.96 11.19 2.31
C VAL A 59 -7.37 9.81 2.03
N LEU A 60 -7.56 8.85 2.93
CA LEU A 60 -7.09 7.47 2.76
C LEU A 60 -7.72 6.77 1.53
N LEU A 61 -8.91 7.19 1.10
CA LEU A 61 -9.58 6.70 -0.11
C LEU A 61 -9.10 7.36 -1.41
N LEU A 62 -8.34 8.46 -1.34
CA LEU A 62 -7.87 9.19 -2.53
C LEU A 62 -7.15 8.32 -3.57
N PRO A 63 -6.24 7.37 -3.20
CA PRO A 63 -5.55 6.55 -4.19
C PRO A 63 -6.52 5.79 -5.08
N TRP A 64 -7.54 5.18 -4.49
CA TRP A 64 -8.55 4.39 -5.21
C TRP A 64 -9.34 5.24 -6.21
N LEU A 65 -9.65 6.49 -5.86
CA LEU A 65 -10.39 7.41 -6.73
C LEU A 65 -9.53 7.95 -7.88
N LEU A 66 -8.24 8.18 -7.63
CA LEU A 66 -7.35 8.84 -8.57
C LEU A 66 -6.55 7.86 -9.45
N GLN A 67 -6.50 6.58 -9.10
CA GLN A 67 -5.75 5.55 -9.83
C GLN A 67 -6.08 5.51 -11.33
N ALA A 68 -7.37 5.64 -11.69
CA ALA A 68 -7.82 5.64 -13.08
C ALA A 68 -7.23 6.79 -13.90
N VAL A 69 -6.99 7.94 -13.27
CA VAL A 69 -6.41 9.14 -13.90
C VAL A 69 -4.89 9.12 -13.85
N ALA A 70 -4.30 8.41 -12.87
CA ALA A 70 -2.87 8.26 -12.72
C ALA A 70 -2.24 7.31 -13.76
N GLY A 71 -3.00 6.36 -14.29
CA GLY A 71 -2.53 5.35 -15.26
C GLY A 71 -1.70 5.91 -16.43
N PRO A 72 -2.22 6.85 -17.23
CA PRO A 72 -1.49 7.42 -18.37
C PRO A 72 -0.19 8.15 -18.01
N ILE A 73 -0.09 8.66 -16.79
CA ILE A 73 1.13 9.31 -16.28
C ILE A 73 2.16 8.23 -15.95
N VAL A 74 1.73 7.18 -15.25
CA VAL A 74 2.56 6.05 -14.83
C VAL A 74 3.12 5.28 -16.04
N ASP A 75 2.34 5.13 -17.12
CA ASP A 75 2.74 4.43 -18.34
C ASP A 75 3.98 5.04 -19.02
N ARG A 76 4.29 6.31 -18.75
CA ARG A 76 5.47 7.01 -19.28
C ARG A 76 6.76 6.66 -18.56
N PHE A 77 6.67 6.04 -17.38
CA PHE A 77 7.82 5.73 -16.54
C PHE A 77 8.18 4.25 -16.58
N PRO A 78 9.46 3.90 -16.38
CA PRO A 78 9.84 2.51 -16.24
C PRO A 78 9.24 1.93 -14.95
N VAL A 79 8.46 0.85 -15.10
CA VAL A 79 7.68 0.19 -14.03
C VAL A 79 8.52 -0.16 -12.81
N LYS A 80 9.72 -0.75 -13.01
CA LYS A 80 10.54 -1.25 -11.90
C LYS A 80 11.09 -0.12 -11.01
N PRO A 81 11.75 0.92 -11.56
CA PRO A 81 12.12 2.10 -10.77
C PRO A 81 10.94 2.78 -10.10
N LEU A 82 9.79 2.87 -10.78
CA LEU A 82 8.60 3.50 -10.20
C LEU A 82 8.07 2.72 -8.98
N LEU A 83 7.97 1.39 -9.10
CA LEU A 83 7.60 0.49 -8.00
C LEU A 83 8.55 0.61 -6.81
N VAL A 84 9.86 0.52 -7.05
CA VAL A 84 10.83 0.60 -5.96
C VAL A 84 10.82 1.99 -5.33
N GLY A 85 10.72 3.04 -6.14
CA GLY A 85 10.64 4.41 -5.68
C GLY A 85 9.40 4.68 -4.83
N SER A 86 8.22 4.21 -5.25
CA SER A 86 6.98 4.36 -4.49
C SER A 86 7.06 3.68 -3.13
N GLN A 87 7.58 2.45 -3.08
CA GLN A 87 7.71 1.72 -1.81
C GLN A 87 8.71 2.37 -0.85
N ILE A 88 9.81 2.91 -1.37
CA ILE A 88 10.78 3.65 -0.55
C ILE A 88 10.15 4.93 -0.01
N VAL A 89 9.47 5.71 -0.86
CA VAL A 89 8.80 6.94 -0.42
C VAL A 89 7.74 6.62 0.64
N GLN A 90 6.89 5.63 0.40
CA GLN A 90 5.88 5.19 1.34
C GLN A 90 6.50 4.80 2.69
N GLY A 91 7.54 3.95 2.67
CA GLY A 91 8.25 3.52 3.87
C GLY A 91 8.92 4.67 4.63
N VAL A 92 9.49 5.66 3.94
CA VAL A 92 10.09 6.84 4.58
C VAL A 92 9.03 7.76 5.17
N VAL A 93 7.93 7.99 4.45
CA VAL A 93 6.86 8.90 4.88
C VAL A 93 6.12 8.33 6.09
N VAL A 94 5.83 7.02 6.12
CA VAL A 94 5.13 6.41 7.26
C VAL A 94 5.96 6.45 8.56
N LEU A 95 7.30 6.46 8.46
CA LEU A 95 8.19 6.59 9.62
C LEU A 95 8.07 7.95 10.32
N VAL A 96 7.47 8.95 9.69
CA VAL A 96 7.21 10.24 10.33
C VAL A 96 6.32 10.07 11.57
N PHE A 97 5.34 9.17 11.55
CA PHE A 97 4.43 8.96 12.68
C PHE A 97 5.14 8.48 13.96
N PRO A 98 5.85 7.32 13.97
CA PRO A 98 6.54 6.86 15.17
C PRO A 98 7.68 7.80 15.60
N LEU A 99 8.36 8.46 14.66
CA LEU A 99 9.43 9.41 14.98
C LEU A 99 8.87 10.67 15.65
N ALA A 100 7.75 11.22 15.17
CA ALA A 100 7.09 12.36 15.80
C ALA A 100 6.53 11.99 17.18
N ALA A 101 5.97 10.78 17.32
CA ALA A 101 5.53 10.25 18.61
C ALA A 101 6.67 10.18 19.62
N ALA A 102 7.81 9.58 19.22
CA ALA A 102 9.01 9.48 20.07
C ALA A 102 9.59 10.86 20.44
N ALA A 103 9.42 11.86 19.57
CA ALA A 103 9.84 13.24 19.83
C ALA A 103 8.83 14.06 20.67
N GLY A 104 7.67 13.50 21.01
CA GLY A 104 6.58 14.21 21.71
C GLY A 104 5.95 15.33 20.87
N ARG A 105 6.00 15.21 19.55
CA ARG A 105 5.49 16.20 18.57
C ARG A 105 4.42 15.63 17.65
N LEU A 106 3.81 14.52 18.06
CA LEU A 106 2.70 13.94 17.31
C LEU A 106 1.42 14.72 17.63
N ASP A 107 0.89 15.41 16.64
CA ASP A 107 -0.37 16.12 16.70
C ASP A 107 -1.25 15.81 15.48
N VAL A 108 -2.52 16.20 15.55
CA VAL A 108 -3.50 15.94 14.47
C VAL A 108 -3.14 16.67 13.17
N ASP A 109 -2.53 17.85 13.25
CA ASP A 109 -2.16 18.65 12.09
C ASP A 109 -1.05 17.97 11.28
N LEU A 110 -0.06 17.39 11.97
CA LEU A 110 0.99 16.59 11.35
C LEU A 110 0.40 15.36 10.67
N LEU A 111 -0.53 14.64 11.32
CA LEU A 111 -1.18 13.47 10.70
C LEU A 111 -1.91 13.87 9.42
N LEU A 112 -2.74 14.91 9.47
CA LEU A 112 -3.51 15.38 8.32
C LEU A 112 -2.63 15.95 7.19
N ALA A 113 -1.43 16.44 7.50
CA ALA A 113 -0.47 16.89 6.49
C ALA A 113 0.30 15.73 5.84
N VAL A 114 0.65 14.69 6.61
CA VAL A 114 1.51 13.58 6.15
C VAL A 114 0.72 12.50 5.42
N VAL A 115 -0.51 12.19 5.86
CA VAL A 115 -1.35 11.14 5.26
C VAL A 115 -1.59 11.37 3.75
N PRO A 116 -1.91 12.58 3.24
CA PRO A 116 -2.03 12.82 1.81
C PRO A 116 -0.76 12.47 1.03
N ILE A 117 0.42 12.79 1.58
CA ILE A 117 1.71 12.49 0.94
C ILE A 117 1.92 10.98 0.86
N LEU A 118 1.58 10.27 1.94
CA LEU A 118 1.63 8.81 1.99
C LEU A 118 0.70 8.21 0.91
N MET A 119 -0.51 8.76 0.74
CA MET A 119 -1.49 8.30 -0.24
C MET A 119 -1.07 8.57 -1.69
N LEU A 120 -0.37 9.67 -1.95
CA LEU A 120 0.19 9.91 -3.29
C LEU A 120 1.25 8.87 -3.68
N ALA A 121 1.98 8.31 -2.71
CA ALA A 121 2.95 7.25 -2.98
C ALA A 121 2.27 5.93 -3.39
N THR A 122 1.10 5.61 -2.84
CA THR A 122 0.36 4.37 -3.15
C THR A 122 -0.46 4.45 -4.43
N LEU A 123 -0.74 5.67 -4.91
CA LEU A 123 -1.53 5.96 -6.11
C LEU A 123 -1.07 5.19 -7.36
N VAL A 124 0.23 4.93 -7.48
CA VAL A 124 0.82 4.30 -8.68
C VAL A 124 0.73 2.76 -8.67
N MET A 125 0.33 2.15 -7.55
CA MET A 125 0.41 0.69 -7.39
C MET A 125 -0.51 -0.07 -8.34
N GLY A 126 -1.78 0.34 -8.45
CA GLY A 126 -2.74 -0.29 -9.38
C GLY A 126 -2.25 -0.32 -10.84
N PRO A 127 -1.83 0.83 -11.41
CA PRO A 127 -1.22 0.89 -12.74
C PRO A 127 0.06 0.05 -12.89
N ILE A 128 0.90 0.00 -11.84
CA ILE A 128 2.09 -0.85 -11.81
C ILE A 128 1.69 -2.32 -11.90
N GLU A 129 0.75 -2.79 -11.09
CA GLU A 129 0.24 -4.16 -11.10
C GLU A 129 -0.31 -4.56 -12.47
N ALA A 130 -1.15 -3.69 -13.05
CA ALA A 130 -1.75 -3.89 -14.36
C ALA A 130 -0.70 -4.05 -15.48
N THR A 131 0.48 -3.46 -15.30
CA THR A 131 1.58 -3.55 -16.28
C THR A 131 2.58 -4.65 -15.94
N LEU A 132 2.90 -4.85 -14.66
CA LEU A 132 3.95 -5.75 -14.19
C LEU A 132 3.51 -7.20 -14.19
N VAL A 133 2.28 -7.49 -13.74
CA VAL A 133 1.78 -8.86 -13.61
C VAL A 133 1.72 -9.57 -14.96
N PRO A 134 1.15 -8.97 -16.03
CA PRO A 134 1.21 -9.58 -17.36
C PRO A 134 2.64 -9.77 -17.84
N ARG A 135 3.59 -8.89 -17.47
CA ARG A 135 5.01 -8.99 -17.85
C ARG A 135 5.78 -10.13 -17.20
N ILE A 136 5.29 -10.68 -16.08
CA ILE A 136 6.00 -11.74 -15.33
C ILE A 136 5.22 -13.06 -15.26
N VAL A 137 3.96 -13.09 -15.68
CA VAL A 137 3.09 -14.27 -15.69
C VAL A 137 2.57 -14.51 -17.11
N ALA A 138 2.43 -15.78 -17.51
CA ALA A 138 1.81 -16.16 -18.78
C ALA A 138 0.28 -15.95 -18.76
N ASP A 139 -0.31 -15.64 -19.94
CA ASP A 139 -1.72 -15.25 -20.08
C ASP A 139 -2.70 -16.29 -19.54
N ASP A 140 -2.40 -17.59 -19.72
CA ASP A 140 -3.20 -18.72 -19.22
C ASP A 140 -3.25 -18.78 -17.68
N ARG A 141 -2.32 -18.11 -16.99
CA ARG A 141 -2.20 -18.09 -15.53
C ARG A 141 -2.52 -16.73 -14.91
N LEU A 142 -2.83 -15.72 -15.72
CA LEU A 142 -3.28 -14.41 -15.22
C LEU A 142 -4.45 -14.52 -14.25
N PRO A 143 -5.50 -15.34 -14.48
CA PRO A 143 -6.58 -15.50 -13.52
C PRO A 143 -6.08 -16.00 -12.16
N GLN A 144 -5.17 -16.98 -12.15
CA GLN A 144 -4.60 -17.53 -10.92
C GLN A 144 -3.71 -16.52 -10.20
N ALA A 145 -2.91 -15.75 -10.94
CA ALA A 145 -2.07 -14.70 -10.38
C ALA A 145 -2.92 -13.59 -9.74
N ASN A 146 -3.97 -13.14 -10.42
CA ASN A 146 -4.89 -12.13 -9.90
C ASN A 146 -5.64 -12.63 -8.67
N SER A 147 -6.06 -13.91 -8.62
CA SER A 147 -6.67 -14.49 -7.42
C SER A 147 -5.69 -14.50 -6.23
N ALA A 148 -4.41 -14.82 -6.47
CA ALA A 148 -3.41 -14.80 -5.41
C ALA A 148 -3.17 -13.38 -4.88
N LEU A 149 -3.07 -12.38 -5.77
CA LEU A 149 -2.93 -10.98 -5.39
C LEU A 149 -4.16 -10.47 -4.64
N ALA A 150 -5.37 -10.74 -5.13
CA ALA A 150 -6.60 -10.37 -4.44
C ALA A 150 -6.69 -10.99 -3.02
N THR A 151 -6.19 -12.21 -2.85
CA THR A 151 -6.10 -12.86 -1.53
C THR A 151 -5.13 -12.12 -0.61
N VAL A 152 -3.97 -11.70 -1.14
CA VAL A 152 -2.96 -10.93 -0.40
C VAL A 152 -3.45 -9.53 -0.06
N THR A 153 -4.25 -8.89 -0.90
CA THR A 153 -4.84 -7.58 -0.59
C THR A 153 -5.99 -7.74 0.40
N LEU A 154 -7.11 -8.31 -0.04
CA LEU A 154 -8.32 -8.33 0.77
C LEU A 154 -8.21 -9.21 2.02
N GLY A 155 -7.56 -10.36 1.91
CA GLY A 155 -7.46 -11.31 3.02
C GLY A 155 -6.52 -10.82 4.12
N LEU A 156 -5.43 -10.14 3.75
CA LEU A 156 -4.52 -9.57 4.73
C LEU A 156 -5.05 -8.27 5.31
N ASP A 157 -5.70 -7.43 4.51
CA ASP A 157 -6.30 -6.18 5.02
C ASP A 157 -7.27 -6.49 6.17
N MET A 158 -8.16 -7.46 5.98
CA MET A 158 -9.07 -7.92 7.04
C MET A 158 -8.35 -8.42 8.29
N LEU A 159 -7.25 -9.17 8.11
CA LEU A 159 -6.48 -9.72 9.22
C LEU A 159 -5.76 -8.62 10.00
N PHE A 160 -5.05 -7.74 9.30
CA PHE A 160 -4.22 -6.71 9.92
C PHE A 160 -5.06 -5.56 10.46
N ASP A 161 -6.22 -5.25 9.87
CA ASP A 161 -7.18 -4.33 10.45
C ASP A 161 -7.70 -4.86 11.79
N ALA A 162 -8.04 -6.15 11.87
CA ALA A 162 -8.47 -6.79 13.11
C ALA A 162 -7.36 -6.82 14.16
N VAL A 163 -6.11 -7.11 13.76
CA VAL A 163 -4.94 -7.06 14.66
C VAL A 163 -4.68 -5.65 15.14
N GLY A 164 -4.72 -4.64 14.26
CA GLY A 164 -4.54 -3.23 14.59
C GLY A 164 -5.59 -2.75 15.59
N GLY A 165 -6.86 -3.06 15.33
CA GLY A 165 -7.95 -2.75 16.24
C GLY A 165 -7.81 -3.44 17.61
N GLY A 166 -7.39 -4.71 17.62
CA GLY A 166 -7.10 -5.44 18.85
C GLY A 166 -5.93 -4.86 19.65
N LEU A 167 -4.84 -4.46 19.00
CA LEU A 167 -3.70 -3.81 19.64
C LEU A 167 -4.10 -2.49 20.30
N ILE A 168 -4.88 -1.67 19.59
CA ILE A 168 -5.42 -0.43 20.14
C ILE A 168 -6.30 -0.72 21.35
N ALA A 169 -7.20 -1.70 21.29
CA ALA A 169 -8.06 -2.03 22.42
C ALA A 169 -7.30 -2.53 23.68
N LEU A 170 -6.10 -3.09 23.51
CA LEU A 170 -5.28 -3.63 24.60
C LEU A 170 -4.29 -2.61 25.19
N VAL A 171 -3.81 -1.67 24.38
CA VAL A 171 -2.67 -0.79 24.73
C VAL A 171 -3.02 0.70 24.65
N GLY A 172 -4.08 1.05 23.92
CA GLY A 172 -4.58 2.41 23.73
C GLY A 172 -5.49 2.87 24.86
#